data_AF-A0A4S2R4C9-F1
#
_entry.id   AF-A0A4S2R4C9-F1
#
_cell.length_a   1.000
_cell.length_b   1.000
_cell.length_c   1.000
_cell.angle_alpha   90.00
_cell.angle_beta   90.00
_cell.angle_gamma   90.00
#
_symmetry.space_group_name_H-M   'P 1'
#
loop_
_entity.id
_entity.type
_entity.pdbx_description
1 polymer ?
#
loop_
_entity_poly.entity_id
_entity_poly.type
_entity_poly.pdbx_seq_one_letter_code
_entity_poly.pdbx_strand_id
1 'polypeptide(L)'
;MYSESVLLESRSARSGMSHHVEVLDKVKTLALAPDGLHATTRDVAAYFEVSEKAVYNVARRHREELENNGLRVLQGPDLQEFATFNLRVSNANAKSYPQRQRSLALYTRRTVLNVAMLLRDSEVARRVRAYLLDVEAEAAPVSSALEPRVAKLESAVGDIGAMFQELGPVIHRMSVRMERIDRRMANTERLVCEMSRRTADMGEEMRGMRTDLDHVMRATVVEPVRRRGEG
;
A
#
# COMPACT_ATOMS: atom_id res chain seq x y z
N MET A 1 25.42 -9.55 16.57
CA MET A 1 24.85 -10.55 17.51
C MET A 1 24.22 -9.81 18.66
N TYR A 2 22.94 -10.07 18.95
CA TYR A 2 22.25 -9.49 20.10
C TYR A 2 22.65 -10.25 21.37
N SER A 3 23.04 -9.53 22.41
CA SER A 3 23.25 -10.11 23.75
C SER A 3 21.97 -9.95 24.57
N GLU A 4 21.78 -10.78 25.60
CA GLU A 4 20.61 -10.70 26.49
C GLU A 4 20.45 -9.29 27.13
N SER A 5 21.57 -8.62 27.42
CA SER A 5 21.59 -7.24 27.90
C SER A 5 20.97 -6.25 26.91
N VAL A 6 21.15 -6.47 25.61
CA VAL A 6 20.60 -5.59 24.56
C VAL A 6 19.08 -5.67 24.53
N LEU A 7 18.50 -6.85 24.75
CA LEU A 7 17.04 -7.02 24.84
C LEU A 7 16.46 -6.28 26.05
N LEU A 8 17.20 -6.19 27.16
CA LEU A 8 16.77 -5.48 28.37
C LEU A 8 16.87 -3.96 28.23
N GLU A 9 17.85 -3.47 27.48
CA GLU A 9 18.17 -2.04 27.38
C GLU A 9 17.53 -1.36 26.16
N SER A 10 17.45 -2.05 25.03
CA SER A 10 17.02 -1.47 23.75
C SER A 10 15.59 -1.84 23.39
N ARG A 11 14.72 -0.83 23.31
CA ARG A 11 13.35 -0.98 22.76
C ARG A 11 13.35 -1.42 21.31
N SER A 12 14.28 -0.91 20.50
CA SER A 12 14.39 -1.25 19.07
C SER A 12 14.70 -2.73 18.87
N ALA A 13 15.58 -3.29 19.70
CA ALA A 13 15.89 -4.72 19.67
C ALA A 13 14.63 -5.58 19.98
N ARG A 14 13.85 -5.19 21.00
CA ARG A 14 12.59 -5.88 21.35
C ARG A 14 11.55 -5.78 20.24
N SER A 15 11.46 -4.63 19.57
CA SER A 15 10.53 -4.45 18.45
C SER A 15 10.80 -5.42 17.30
N GLY A 16 12.08 -5.62 16.94
CA GLY A 16 12.49 -6.57 15.90
C GLY A 16 12.09 -8.02 16.23
N MET A 17 12.13 -8.37 17.52
CA MET A 17 11.86 -9.73 18.00
C MET A 17 10.38 -10.01 18.32
N SER A 18 9.50 -9.02 18.16
CA SER A 18 8.08 -9.09 18.53
C SER A 18 7.24 -10.10 17.73
N HIS A 19 7.79 -10.64 16.64
CA HIS A 19 7.14 -11.59 15.75
C HIS A 19 7.29 -13.05 16.22
N HIS A 20 8.30 -13.35 17.05
CA HIS A 20 8.67 -14.70 17.46
C HIS A 20 7.82 -15.24 18.63
N VAL A 21 6.50 -15.16 18.51
CA VAL A 21 5.54 -15.56 19.57
C VAL A 21 5.48 -17.07 19.80
N GLU A 22 5.96 -17.85 18.85
CA GLU A 22 6.11 -19.31 18.91
C GLU A 22 7.11 -19.75 19.98
N VAL A 23 8.07 -18.89 20.34
CA VAL A 23 9.08 -19.17 21.37
C VAL A 23 8.43 -19.44 22.73
N LEU A 24 7.29 -18.80 23.02
CA LEU A 24 6.59 -19.00 24.29
C LEU A 24 6.18 -20.47 24.47
N ASP A 25 5.57 -21.09 23.46
CA ASP A 25 5.08 -22.49 23.58
C ASP A 25 6.23 -23.51 23.66
N LYS A 26 7.43 -23.14 23.20
CA LYS A 26 8.63 -23.99 23.30
C LYS A 26 9.20 -24.05 24.72
N VAL A 27 9.03 -22.99 25.50
CA VAL A 27 9.56 -22.94 26.87
C VAL A 27 8.55 -23.48 27.88
N LYS A 28 7.28 -23.08 27.76
CA LYS A 28 6.20 -23.49 28.67
C LYS A 28 4.86 -23.28 27.97
N THR A 29 3.83 -24.05 28.32
CA THR A 29 2.49 -23.81 27.78
C THR A 29 1.89 -22.56 28.41
N LEU A 30 1.60 -21.54 27.61
CA LEU A 30 0.90 -20.34 28.06
C LEU A 30 -0.59 -20.65 28.24
N ALA A 31 -1.08 -20.55 29.48
CA ALA A 31 -2.50 -20.60 29.76
C ALA A 31 -3.15 -19.32 29.21
N LEU A 32 -3.96 -19.46 28.18
CA LEU A 32 -4.76 -18.36 27.65
C LEU A 32 -6.11 -18.34 28.38
N ALA A 33 -6.70 -17.15 28.45
CA ALA A 33 -8.05 -16.94 28.90
C ALA A 33 -9.02 -17.77 28.02
N PRO A 34 -10.27 -17.96 28.46
CA PRO A 34 -11.22 -18.82 27.73
C PRO A 34 -11.53 -18.37 26.29
N ASP A 35 -11.14 -17.15 25.92
CA ASP A 35 -11.22 -16.63 24.56
C ASP A 35 -10.14 -17.19 23.62
N GLY A 36 -9.12 -17.89 24.16
CA GLY A 36 -8.01 -18.47 23.41
C GLY A 36 -7.06 -17.44 22.79
N LEU A 37 -7.18 -16.16 23.15
CA LEU A 37 -6.47 -15.06 22.49
C LEU A 37 -5.68 -14.19 23.47
N HIS A 38 -6.21 -13.97 24.67
CA HIS A 38 -5.61 -13.08 25.66
C HIS A 38 -5.18 -13.86 26.90
N ALA A 39 -4.10 -13.43 27.54
CA ALA A 39 -3.73 -13.85 28.88
C ALA A 39 -4.08 -12.74 29.87
N THR A 40 -4.53 -13.08 31.07
CA THR A 40 -4.70 -12.10 32.15
C THR A 40 -3.37 -11.87 32.88
N THR A 41 -3.26 -10.80 33.67
CA THR A 41 -2.08 -10.58 34.53
C THR A 41 -1.73 -11.80 35.39
N ARG A 42 -2.75 -12.53 35.86
CA ARG A 42 -2.58 -13.75 36.66
C ARG A 42 -1.94 -14.87 35.83
N ASP A 43 -2.40 -15.06 34.60
CA ASP A 43 -1.87 -16.10 33.71
C ASP A 43 -0.42 -15.80 33.32
N VAL A 44 -0.11 -14.52 33.05
CA VAL A 44 1.26 -14.06 32.75
C VAL A 44 2.17 -14.26 33.97
N ALA A 45 1.71 -13.94 35.17
CA ALA A 45 2.46 -14.15 36.40
C ALA A 45 2.74 -15.64 36.66
N ALA A 46 1.73 -16.50 36.44
CA ALA A 46 1.87 -17.95 36.57
C ALA A 46 2.81 -18.55 35.52
N TYR A 47 2.78 -18.04 34.29
CA TYR A 47 3.68 -18.45 33.22
C TYR A 47 5.15 -18.18 33.59
N PHE A 48 5.46 -16.94 33.98
CA PHE A 48 6.83 -16.52 34.32
C PHE A 48 7.29 -16.87 35.74
N GLU A 49 6.43 -17.48 36.56
CA GLU A 49 6.71 -17.86 37.95
C GLU A 49 7.12 -16.66 38.81
N VAL A 50 6.43 -15.53 38.60
CA VAL A 50 6.66 -14.27 39.33
C VAL A 50 5.38 -13.81 40.03
N SER A 51 5.52 -12.86 40.95
CA SER A 51 4.35 -12.22 41.58
C SER A 51 3.57 -11.35 40.58
N GLU A 52 2.25 -11.27 40.73
CA GLU A 52 1.41 -10.34 39.93
C GLU A 52 1.88 -8.89 40.05
N LYS A 53 2.46 -8.51 41.20
CA LYS A 53 3.06 -7.19 41.43
C LYS A 53 4.25 -6.93 40.51
N ALA A 54 5.08 -7.94 40.23
CA ALA A 54 6.21 -7.81 39.32
C ALA A 54 5.74 -7.52 37.89
N VAL A 55 4.74 -8.27 37.42
CA VAL A 55 4.12 -8.05 36.11
C VAL A 55 3.48 -6.66 36.04
N TYR A 56 2.74 -6.25 37.08
CA TYR A 56 2.15 -4.91 37.15
C TYR A 56 3.21 -3.80 37.09
N ASN A 57 4.34 -3.96 37.80
CA ASN A 57 5.42 -2.97 37.78
C ASN A 57 6.08 -2.86 36.40
N VAL A 58 6.31 -3.98 35.72
CA VAL A 58 6.80 -3.99 34.33
C VAL A 58 5.80 -3.31 33.42
N ALA A 59 4.52 -3.67 33.53
CA ALA A 59 3.47 -3.08 32.70
C ALA A 59 3.31 -1.57 32.92
N ARG A 60 3.49 -1.11 34.15
CA ARG A 60 3.45 0.33 34.48
C ARG A 60 4.65 1.10 33.94
N ARG A 61 5.86 0.52 34.02
CA ARG A 61 7.10 1.18 33.56
C ARG A 61 7.22 1.22 32.04
N HIS A 62 6.67 0.22 31.34
CA HIS A 62 6.78 0.05 29.90
C HIS A 62 5.42 0.13 29.19
N ARG A 63 4.51 0.95 29.73
CA ARG A 63 3.11 0.99 29.31
C ARG A 63 2.94 1.25 27.82
N GLU A 64 3.55 2.32 27.30
CA GLU A 64 3.47 2.67 25.87
C GLU A 64 3.96 1.54 24.96
N GLU A 65 5.05 0.87 25.36
CA GLU A 65 5.62 -0.22 24.58
C GLU A 65 4.68 -1.44 24.56
N LEU A 66 4.08 -1.78 25.71
CA LEU A 66 3.17 -2.91 25.80
C LEU A 66 1.82 -2.62 25.13
N GLU A 67 1.28 -1.40 25.24
CA GLU A 67 0.05 -0.98 24.54
C GLU A 67 0.20 -1.08 23.02
N ASN A 68 1.34 -0.62 22.49
CA ASN A 68 1.66 -0.78 21.05
C ASN A 68 1.78 -2.26 20.64
N ASN A 69 2.11 -3.14 21.58
CA ASN A 69 2.20 -4.59 21.38
C ASN A 69 0.93 -5.34 21.80
N GLY A 70 -0.20 -4.64 21.95
CA GLY A 70 -1.51 -5.26 22.17
C GLY A 70 -1.95 -5.40 23.63
N LEU A 71 -1.29 -4.74 24.59
CA LEU A 71 -1.82 -4.63 25.95
C LEU A 71 -3.11 -3.80 25.93
N ARG A 72 -4.19 -4.35 26.49
CA ARG A 72 -5.45 -3.64 26.68
C ARG A 72 -5.85 -3.68 28.14
N VAL A 73 -6.10 -2.52 28.73
CA VAL A 73 -6.63 -2.41 30.10
C VAL A 73 -8.11 -2.09 30.02
N LEU A 74 -8.96 -3.07 30.28
CA LEU A 74 -10.41 -2.91 30.32
C LEU A 74 -10.80 -2.29 31.67
N GLN A 75 -11.67 -1.27 31.64
CA GLN A 75 -12.21 -0.61 32.83
C GLN A 75 -13.72 -0.37 32.67
N GLY A 76 -14.46 -0.35 33.79
CA GLY A 76 -15.87 0.04 33.80
C GLY A 76 -16.77 -0.84 32.92
N PRO A 77 -17.55 -0.26 31.98
CA PRO A 77 -18.54 -1.00 31.19
C PRO A 77 -17.90 -2.06 30.27
N ASP A 78 -16.74 -1.78 29.67
CA ASP A 78 -16.03 -2.70 28.78
C ASP A 78 -15.61 -3.99 29.49
N LEU A 79 -15.28 -3.89 30.78
CA LEU A 79 -14.98 -5.04 31.62
C LEU A 79 -16.23 -5.89 31.87
N GLN A 80 -17.38 -5.24 32.07
CA GLN A 80 -18.65 -5.90 32.35
C GLN A 80 -19.17 -6.64 31.13
N GLU A 81 -18.98 -6.09 29.93
CA GLU A 81 -19.28 -6.74 28.66
C GLU A 81 -18.35 -7.94 28.43
N PHE A 82 -17.03 -7.77 28.57
CA PHE A 82 -16.06 -8.86 28.42
C PHE A 82 -16.32 -10.01 29.41
N ALA A 83 -16.62 -9.70 30.68
CA ALA A 83 -16.95 -10.70 31.69
C ALA A 83 -18.28 -11.41 31.38
N THR A 84 -19.27 -10.68 30.87
CA THR A 84 -20.57 -11.27 30.51
C THR A 84 -20.43 -12.21 29.31
N PHE A 85 -19.61 -11.84 28.32
CA PHE A 85 -19.46 -12.61 27.08
C PHE A 85 -18.48 -13.78 27.22
N ASN A 86 -17.28 -13.55 27.78
CA ASN A 86 -16.21 -14.57 27.80
C ASN A 86 -16.16 -15.40 29.09
N LEU A 87 -16.53 -14.83 30.25
CA LEU A 87 -16.46 -15.55 31.53
C LEU A 87 -17.74 -16.32 31.86
N ARG A 88 -18.93 -15.92 31.35
CA ARG A 88 -20.18 -16.70 31.57
C ARG A 88 -20.24 -17.97 30.72
N VAL A 89 -19.64 -17.99 29.53
CA VAL A 89 -19.59 -19.19 28.66
C VAL A 89 -18.69 -20.28 29.26
N SER A 90 -17.76 -19.89 30.12
CA SER A 90 -16.67 -20.77 30.59
C SER A 90 -16.86 -21.29 32.01
N ASN A 91 -17.83 -20.76 32.77
CA ASN A 91 -18.06 -21.12 34.17
C ASN A 91 -19.49 -21.62 34.42
N ALA A 92 -19.74 -22.87 34.04
CA ALA A 92 -20.83 -23.66 34.63
C ALA A 92 -20.48 -24.20 36.04
N ASN A 93 -19.21 -24.13 36.49
CA ASN A 93 -18.76 -24.86 37.68
C ASN A 93 -17.83 -24.13 38.68
N ALA A 94 -17.48 -22.85 38.51
CA ALA A 94 -16.66 -22.15 39.51
C ALA A 94 -17.51 -21.27 40.46
N LYS A 95 -17.80 -21.80 41.65
CA LYS A 95 -18.40 -21.06 42.79
C LYS A 95 -17.42 -20.07 43.42
N SER A 96 -16.89 -19.13 42.64
CA SER A 96 -16.18 -17.97 43.20
C SER A 96 -16.58 -16.73 42.42
N TYR A 97 -17.50 -15.97 43.03
CA TYR A 97 -17.92 -14.65 42.59
C TYR A 97 -16.70 -13.80 42.20
N PRO A 98 -16.71 -13.10 41.06
CA PRO A 98 -15.62 -12.17 40.76
C PRO A 98 -15.76 -10.99 41.71
N GLN A 99 -14.83 -10.88 42.67
CA GLN A 99 -14.56 -9.61 43.34
C GLN A 99 -14.51 -8.53 42.27
N ARG A 100 -15.20 -7.40 42.49
CA ARG A 100 -15.17 -6.21 41.61
C ARG A 100 -13.73 -5.82 41.29
N GLN A 101 -13.13 -6.41 40.25
CA GLN A 101 -11.90 -5.92 39.68
C GLN A 101 -12.29 -4.64 38.96
N ARG A 102 -11.77 -3.49 39.40
CA ARG A 102 -12.05 -2.19 38.76
C ARG A 102 -11.38 -2.07 37.38
N SER A 103 -10.43 -2.96 37.08
CA SER A 103 -9.70 -3.02 35.82
C SER A 103 -9.13 -4.41 35.57
N LEU A 104 -9.16 -4.89 34.33
CA LEU A 104 -8.50 -6.13 33.89
C LEU A 104 -7.52 -5.82 32.76
N ALA A 105 -6.28 -6.27 32.89
CA ALA A 105 -5.29 -6.16 31.83
C ALA A 105 -5.26 -7.45 31.02
N LEU A 106 -5.44 -7.32 29.72
CA LEU A 106 -5.40 -8.36 28.71
C LEU A 106 -4.11 -8.25 27.92
N TYR A 107 -3.35 -9.34 27.88
CA TYR A 107 -2.06 -9.44 27.21
C TYR A 107 -2.20 -10.36 26.01
N THR A 108 -1.87 -9.88 24.81
CA THR A 108 -1.72 -10.77 23.65
C THR A 108 -0.42 -11.56 23.74
N ARG A 109 -0.25 -12.62 22.94
CA ARG A 109 1.02 -13.37 22.88
C ARG A 109 2.24 -12.48 22.62
N ARG A 110 2.10 -11.44 21.79
CA ARG A 110 3.16 -10.45 21.52
C ARG A 110 3.49 -9.63 22.78
N THR A 111 2.46 -9.25 23.52
CA THR A 111 2.62 -8.55 24.80
C THR A 111 3.32 -9.43 25.84
N VAL A 112 2.95 -10.70 25.94
CA VAL A 112 3.58 -11.67 26.86
C VAL A 112 5.04 -11.88 26.52
N LEU A 113 5.37 -12.02 25.22
CA LEU A 113 6.75 -12.10 24.77
C LEU A 113 7.55 -10.84 25.14
N ASN A 114 6.94 -9.67 24.98
CA ASN A 114 7.60 -8.42 25.35
C ASN A 114 7.84 -8.31 26.86
N VAL A 115 6.90 -8.79 27.68
CA VAL A 115 7.11 -8.94 29.13
C VAL A 115 8.27 -9.90 29.43
N ALA A 116 8.44 -11.00 28.70
CA ALA A 116 9.60 -11.89 28.83
C ALA A 116 10.93 -11.16 28.57
N MET A 117 10.95 -10.28 27.57
CA MET A 117 12.14 -9.50 27.23
C MET A 117 12.48 -8.41 28.27
N LEU A 118 11.53 -8.04 29.14
CA LEU A 118 11.70 -7.01 30.17
C LEU A 118 11.94 -7.58 31.59
N LEU A 119 11.48 -8.82 31.86
CA LEU A 119 11.56 -9.44 33.19
C LEU A 119 12.97 -9.95 33.52
N ARG A 120 13.71 -9.22 34.35
CA ARG A 120 15.09 -9.60 34.73
C ARG A 120 15.16 -10.84 35.62
N ASP A 121 14.26 -10.94 36.60
CA ASP A 121 14.38 -11.89 37.72
C ASP A 121 13.55 -13.17 37.55
N SER A 122 13.22 -13.55 36.32
CA SER A 122 12.47 -14.79 36.03
C SER A 122 13.32 -15.78 35.25
N GLU A 123 13.47 -16.99 35.79
CA GLU A 123 14.13 -18.13 35.13
C GLU A 123 13.45 -18.49 33.81
N VAL A 124 12.12 -18.47 33.78
CA VAL A 124 11.32 -18.73 32.57
C VAL A 124 11.56 -17.63 31.54
N ALA A 125 11.57 -16.36 31.95
CA ALA A 125 11.84 -15.24 31.05
C ALA A 125 13.27 -15.29 30.49
N ARG A 126 14.26 -15.68 31.30
CA ARG A 126 15.64 -15.90 30.84
C ARG A 126 15.71 -16.98 29.76
N ARG A 127 15.04 -18.11 29.97
CA ARG A 127 14.95 -19.19 28.97
C ARG A 127 14.27 -18.73 27.67
N VAL A 128 13.20 -17.96 27.77
CA VAL A 128 12.54 -17.35 26.59
C VAL A 128 13.51 -16.45 25.82
N ARG A 129 14.26 -15.57 26.50
CA ARG A 129 15.26 -14.72 25.84
C ARG A 129 16.39 -15.52 25.20
N ALA A 130 16.90 -16.54 25.88
CA ALA A 130 17.95 -17.41 25.34
C ALA A 130 17.49 -18.10 24.05
N TYR A 131 16.32 -18.77 24.10
CA TYR A 131 15.77 -19.44 22.92
C TYR A 131 15.49 -18.45 21.78
N LEU A 132 15.03 -17.24 22.10
CA LEU A 132 14.78 -16.22 21.10
C LEU A 132 16.07 -15.77 20.41
N LEU A 133 17.18 -15.65 21.15
CA LEU A 133 18.49 -15.36 20.59
C LEU A 133 19.06 -16.53 19.78
N ASP A 134 18.78 -17.77 20.18
CA ASP A 134 19.19 -18.97 19.44
C ASP A 134 18.48 -19.05 18.08
N VAL A 135 17.16 -18.82 18.05
CA VAL A 135 16.38 -18.78 16.80
C VAL A 135 16.90 -17.68 15.86
N GLU A 136 17.24 -16.51 16.39
CA GLU A 136 17.82 -15.43 15.59
C GLU A 136 19.21 -15.80 15.06
N ALA A 137 20.03 -16.49 15.87
CA ALA A 137 21.34 -16.96 15.44
C ALA A 137 21.25 -18.02 14.33
N GLU A 138 20.24 -18.89 14.37
CA GLU A 138 19.94 -19.86 13.29
C GLU A 138 19.40 -19.19 12.02
N ALA A 139 18.67 -18.08 12.15
CA ALA A 139 18.16 -17.31 11.01
C ALA A 139 19.24 -16.45 10.32
N ALA A 140 20.26 -16.00 11.07
CA ALA A 140 21.36 -15.18 10.55
C ALA A 140 22.08 -15.73 9.29
N PRO A 141 22.44 -17.02 9.17
CA PRO A 141 23.06 -17.56 7.96
C PRO A 141 22.15 -17.47 6.73
N VAL A 142 20.83 -17.60 6.89
CA VAL A 142 19.88 -17.49 5.78
C VAL A 142 19.82 -16.05 5.28
N SER A 143 19.76 -15.07 6.19
CA SER A 143 19.75 -13.64 5.84
C SER A 143 21.03 -13.21 5.14
N SER A 144 22.20 -13.61 5.63
CA SER A 144 23.49 -13.29 4.99
C SER A 144 23.66 -13.94 3.60
N ALA A 145 23.07 -15.11 3.36
CA ALA A 145 23.06 -15.72 2.03
C ALA A 145 22.14 -14.99 1.01
N LEU A 146 21.14 -14.26 1.50
CA LEU A 146 20.21 -13.46 0.68
C LEU A 146 20.79 -12.11 0.27
N GLU A 147 21.62 -11.48 1.12
CA GLU A 147 22.27 -10.19 0.84
C GLU A 147 22.94 -10.10 -0.55
N PRO A 148 23.80 -11.05 -0.99
CA PRO A 148 24.42 -10.96 -2.31
C PRO A 148 23.43 -11.08 -3.46
N ARG A 149 22.25 -11.69 -3.24
CA ARG A 149 21.19 -11.76 -4.25
C ARG A 149 20.41 -10.44 -4.33
N VAL A 150 20.15 -9.81 -3.19
CA VAL A 150 19.51 -8.50 -3.12
C VAL A 150 20.40 -7.44 -3.76
N ALA A 151 21.69 -7.41 -3.43
CA ALA A 151 22.65 -6.48 -4.04
C ALA A 151 22.73 -6.62 -5.57
N LYS A 152 22.69 -7.85 -6.10
CA LYS A 152 22.63 -8.09 -7.55
C LYS A 152 21.36 -7.53 -8.18
N LEU A 153 20.22 -7.69 -7.50
CA LEU A 153 18.94 -7.17 -7.98
C LEU A 153 18.94 -5.63 -7.97
N GLU A 154 19.44 -5.01 -6.90
CA GLU A 154 19.57 -3.55 -6.80
C GLU A 154 20.44 -2.98 -7.90
N SER A 155 21.58 -3.62 -8.19
CA SER A 155 22.44 -3.24 -9.32
C SER A 155 21.69 -3.33 -10.64
N ALA A 156 21.01 -4.45 -10.91
CA ALA A 156 20.26 -4.63 -12.16
C ALA A 156 19.12 -3.60 -12.32
N VAL A 157 18.43 -3.25 -11.23
CA VAL A 157 17.40 -2.20 -11.23
C VAL A 157 18.04 -0.83 -11.48
N GLY A 158 19.21 -0.56 -10.90
CA GLY A 158 19.99 0.65 -11.16
C GLY A 158 20.37 0.80 -12.63
N ASP A 159 20.87 -0.27 -13.24
CA ASP A 159 21.25 -0.31 -14.66
C ASP A 159 20.03 -0.04 -15.57
N ILE A 160 18.89 -0.67 -15.28
CA ILE A 160 17.63 -0.43 -15.98
C ILE A 160 17.21 1.04 -15.83
N GLY A 161 17.31 1.59 -14.61
CA GLY A 161 16.99 2.99 -14.32
C GLY A 161 17.84 3.96 -15.15
N ALA A 162 19.15 3.71 -15.26
CA ALA A 162 20.06 4.52 -16.06
C ALA A 162 19.69 4.49 -17.56
N MET A 163 19.35 3.32 -18.09
CA MET A 163 18.88 3.19 -19.49
C MET A 163 17.61 4.02 -19.75
N PHE A 164 16.65 4.02 -18.83
CA PHE A 164 15.41 4.79 -19.00
C PHE A 164 15.62 6.32 -18.93
N GLN A 165 16.65 6.79 -18.22
CA GLN A 165 16.98 8.22 -18.18
C GLN A 165 17.37 8.76 -19.56
N GLU A 166 17.98 7.93 -20.41
CA GLU A 166 18.36 8.33 -21.77
C GLU A 166 17.17 8.46 -22.73
N LEU A 167 16.07 7.75 -22.46
CA LEU A 167 14.86 7.78 -23.30
C LEU A 167 14.06 9.08 -23.13
N GLY A 168 14.06 9.69 -21.94
CA GLY A 168 13.31 10.93 -21.66
C GLY A 168 13.62 12.06 -22.66
N PRO A 169 14.89 12.43 -22.89
CA PRO A 169 15.28 13.43 -23.88
C PRO A 169 14.91 13.06 -25.33
N VAL A 170 14.99 11.77 -25.69
CA VAL A 170 14.61 11.28 -27.03
C VAL A 170 13.12 11.46 -27.25
N ILE A 171 12.30 11.00 -26.30
CA ILE A 171 10.84 11.15 -26.31
C ILE A 171 10.48 12.62 -26.42
N HIS A 172 11.09 13.49 -25.61
CA HIS A 172 10.83 14.94 -25.67
C HIS A 172 11.13 15.52 -27.06
N ARG A 173 12.29 15.20 -27.67
CA ARG A 173 12.62 15.64 -29.03
C ARG A 173 11.63 15.13 -30.07
N MET A 174 11.19 13.88 -29.95
CA MET A 174 10.20 13.29 -30.85
C MET A 174 8.83 13.99 -30.71
N SER A 175 8.38 14.27 -29.49
CA SER A 175 7.14 15.00 -29.24
C SER A 175 7.15 16.40 -29.85
N VAL A 176 8.24 17.16 -29.67
CA VAL A 176 8.38 18.49 -30.29
C VAL A 176 8.37 18.41 -31.81
N ARG A 177 9.03 17.39 -32.39
CA ARG A 177 9.02 17.18 -33.84
C ARG A 177 7.62 16.83 -34.35
N MET A 178 6.88 15.99 -33.62
CA MET A 178 5.52 15.60 -33.96
C MET A 178 4.59 16.82 -33.96
N GLU A 179 4.66 17.66 -32.93
CA GLU A 179 3.84 18.87 -32.85
C GLU A 179 4.12 19.84 -34.02
N ARG A 180 5.39 19.94 -34.45
CA ARG A 180 5.74 20.74 -35.64
C ARG A 180 5.15 20.15 -36.92
N ILE A 181 5.13 18.82 -37.06
CA ILE A 181 4.53 18.13 -38.21
C ILE A 181 3.01 18.37 -38.22
N ASP A 182 2.34 18.19 -37.08
CA ASP A 182 0.89 18.39 -36.96
C ASP A 182 0.49 19.82 -37.35
N ARG A 183 1.21 20.84 -36.87
CA ARG A 183 0.97 22.24 -37.26
C ARG A 183 1.14 22.47 -38.76
N ARG A 184 2.16 21.85 -39.38
CA ARG A 184 2.39 21.98 -40.82
C ARG A 184 1.29 21.29 -41.62
N MET A 185 0.86 20.10 -41.20
CA MET A 185 -0.24 19.36 -41.82
C MET A 185 -1.55 20.15 -41.76
N ALA A 186 -1.89 20.70 -40.60
CA ALA A 186 -3.09 21.52 -40.44
C ALA A 186 -3.07 22.77 -41.34
N ASN A 187 -1.91 23.40 -41.54
CA ASN A 187 -1.77 24.51 -42.47
C ASN A 187 -1.94 24.08 -43.93
N THR A 188 -1.37 22.95 -44.32
CA THR A 188 -1.54 22.42 -45.68
C THR A 188 -2.98 22.03 -45.95
N GLU A 189 -3.68 21.43 -44.99
CA GLU A 189 -5.11 21.12 -45.11
C GLU A 189 -5.94 22.38 -45.33
N ARG A 190 -5.69 23.44 -44.55
CA ARG A 190 -6.37 24.73 -44.74
C ARG A 190 -6.13 25.33 -46.13
N LEU A 191 -4.89 25.32 -46.60
CA LEU A 191 -4.54 25.81 -47.93
C LEU A 191 -5.25 25.01 -49.03
N VAL A 192 -5.26 23.68 -48.92
CA VAL A 192 -5.95 22.80 -49.88
C VAL A 192 -7.46 23.05 -49.88
N CYS A 193 -8.08 23.22 -48.70
CA CYS A 193 -9.49 23.60 -48.61
C CYS A 193 -9.80 24.93 -49.30
N GLU A 194 -8.96 25.96 -49.07
CA GLU A 194 -9.11 27.28 -49.70
C GLU A 194 -8.93 27.20 -51.22
N MET A 195 -7.90 26.49 -51.68
CA MET A 195 -7.69 26.25 -53.10
C MET A 195 -8.88 25.53 -53.73
N SER A 196 -9.44 24.53 -53.03
CA SER A 196 -10.60 23.79 -53.50
C SER A 196 -11.83 24.69 -53.65
N ARG A 197 -12.08 25.61 -52.71
CA ARG A 197 -13.15 26.62 -52.83
C ARG A 197 -12.93 27.53 -54.03
N ARG A 198 -11.74 28.11 -54.19
CA ARG A 198 -11.43 28.99 -55.33
C ARG A 198 -11.59 28.29 -56.67
N THR A 199 -11.19 27.02 -56.77
CA THR A 199 -11.39 26.24 -58.00
C THR A 199 -12.86 25.94 -58.27
N ALA A 200 -13.68 25.77 -57.24
CA ALA A 200 -15.12 25.61 -57.38
C ALA A 200 -15.78 26.91 -57.86
N ASP A 201 -15.45 28.04 -57.21
CA ASP A 201 -15.96 29.37 -57.57
C ASP A 201 -15.58 29.73 -59.01
N MET A 202 -14.31 29.55 -59.39
CA MET A 202 -13.84 29.76 -60.77
C MET A 202 -14.56 28.83 -61.77
N GLY A 203 -14.89 27.61 -61.36
CA GLY A 203 -15.69 26.68 -62.16
C GLY A 203 -17.16 27.08 -62.31
N GLU A 204 -17.73 27.82 -61.35
CA GLU A 204 -19.07 28.42 -61.45
C GLU A 204 -19.07 29.67 -62.32
N GLU A 205 -18.09 30.57 -62.15
CA GLU A 205 -17.90 31.76 -62.98
C GLU A 205 -17.73 31.39 -64.47
N MET A 206 -16.88 30.40 -64.79
CA MET A 206 -16.71 29.92 -66.16
C MET A 206 -18.00 29.34 -66.74
N ARG A 207 -18.82 28.66 -65.91
CA ARG A 207 -20.15 28.16 -66.33
C ARG A 207 -21.10 29.33 -66.61
N GLY A 208 -21.12 30.35 -65.77
CA GLY A 208 -21.90 31.58 -65.97
C GLY A 208 -21.52 32.32 -67.24
N MET A 209 -20.21 32.54 -67.45
CA MET A 209 -19.70 33.18 -68.67
C MET A 209 -20.07 32.41 -69.94
N ARG A 210 -20.09 31.07 -69.88
CA ARG A 210 -20.54 30.23 -71.00
C ARG A 210 -22.04 30.40 -71.25
N THR A 211 -22.88 30.43 -70.21
CA THR A 211 -24.32 30.66 -70.38
C THR A 211 -24.64 32.04 -70.93
N ASP A 212 -23.91 33.08 -70.50
CA ASP A 212 -24.06 34.44 -71.02
C ASP A 212 -23.66 34.51 -72.50
N LEU A 213 -22.55 33.88 -72.86
CA LEU A 213 -22.11 33.77 -74.25
C LEU A 213 -23.15 33.05 -75.13
N ASP A 214 -23.73 31.96 -74.64
CA ASP A 214 -24.82 31.24 -75.33
C ASP A 214 -26.06 32.14 -75.50
N HIS A 215 -26.38 32.97 -74.51
CA HIS A 215 -27.48 33.94 -74.58
C HIS A 215 -27.22 35.03 -75.64
N VAL A 216 -26.01 35.60 -75.67
CA VAL A 216 -25.59 36.59 -76.67
C VAL A 216 -25.60 35.98 -78.07
N MET A 217 -25.09 34.75 -78.22
CA MET A 217 -25.13 34.02 -79.49
C MET A 217 -26.58 33.86 -79.98
N ARG A 218 -27.53 33.50 -79.10
CA ARG A 218 -28.96 33.42 -79.48
C ARG A 218 -29.57 34.78 -79.84
N ALA A 219 -29.19 35.86 -79.15
CA ALA A 219 -29.72 37.21 -79.42
C ALA A 219 -29.15 37.83 -80.71
N THR A 220 -27.95 37.44 -81.12
CA THR A 220 -27.27 37.92 -82.35
C THR A 220 -27.62 37.11 -83.59
N VAL A 221 -28.25 35.94 -83.44
CA VAL A 221 -28.91 35.24 -84.56
C VAL A 221 -30.16 36.03 -84.96
N VAL A 222 -29.96 37.01 -85.83
CA VAL A 222 -31.01 37.71 -86.59
C VAL A 222 -31.78 36.69 -87.42
N GLU A 223 -33.11 36.71 -87.33
CA GLU A 223 -34.00 35.88 -88.17
C GLU A 223 -33.63 36.02 -89.66
N PRO A 224 -33.58 34.92 -90.43
CA PRO A 224 -33.44 35.03 -91.87
C PRO A 224 -34.71 35.66 -92.44
N VAL A 225 -34.53 36.83 -93.07
CA VAL A 225 -35.53 37.52 -93.90
C VAL A 225 -36.21 36.50 -94.81
N ARG A 226 -37.47 36.14 -94.50
CA ARG A 226 -38.33 35.40 -95.42
C ARG A 226 -38.65 36.29 -96.62
N ARG A 227 -37.84 36.22 -97.67
CA ARG A 227 -38.28 36.60 -99.02
C ARG A 227 -39.13 35.46 -99.61
N ARG A 228 -40.45 35.65 -99.60
CA ARG A 228 -41.40 35.11 -100.58
C ARG A 228 -41.89 36.36 -101.34
N GLY A 229 -41.48 36.57 -102.60
CA GLY A 229 -42.25 36.21 -103.80
C GLY A 229 -43.46 37.15 -103.96
N GLU A 230 -43.79 37.83 -105.04
CA GLU A 230 -43.46 37.87 -106.47
C GLU A 230 -43.98 39.24 -106.99
N GLY A 231 -43.50 39.71 -108.15
CA GLY A 231 -44.07 40.85 -108.88
C GLY A 231 -43.03 41.79 -109.45
#